data_AF-A5YTA2-F1
#
_entry.id   AF-A5YTA2-F1
#
_cell.length_a   1.000
_cell.length_b   1.000
_cell.length_c   1.000
_cell.angle_alpha   90.00
_cell.angle_beta   90.00
_cell.angle_gamma   90.00
#
_symmetry.space_group_name_H-M   'P 1'
#
loop_
_entity.id
_entity.type
_entity.pdbx_description
1 polymer ?
#
loop_
_entity_poly.entity_id
_entity_poly.type
_entity_poly.pdbx_seq_one_letter_code
_entity_poly.pdbx_strand_id
1 'polypeptide(L)'
;AYDIAGNLVNVPFEKEAFCDKKAGDCGFEKADWGPLQARVDTYKGLVFANWDTEAPTLIDYLSDATPYMDAMLDRTEAGTEVISGMQRTVIPCN
;
A
#
# COMPACT_ATOMS: atom_id res chain seq x y z
N ALA A 1 4.50 1.47 -17.74
CA ALA A 1 3.42 2.27 -17.13
C ALA A 1 2.58 1.35 -16.27
N TYR A 2 2.17 1.85 -15.10
CA TYR A 2 1.48 1.06 -14.08
C TYR A 2 0.04 1.54 -13.93
N ASP A 3 -0.87 0.63 -13.57
CA ASP A 3 -2.20 1.02 -13.12
C ASP A 3 -2.20 1.48 -11.64
N ILE A 4 -3.36 1.87 -11.12
CA ILE A 4 -3.51 2.31 -9.72
C ILE A 4 -3.31 1.18 -8.70
N ALA A 5 -3.30 -0.08 -9.14
CA ALA A 5 -3.03 -1.25 -8.30
C ALA A 5 -1.54 -1.63 -8.31
N GLY A 6 -0.71 -0.88 -9.05
CA GLY A 6 0.73 -1.16 -9.16
C GLY A 6 1.07 -2.27 -10.15
N ASN A 7 0.15 -2.73 -10.99
CA ASN A 7 0.46 -3.73 -12.01
C ASN A 7 1.14 -3.06 -13.21
N LEU A 8 2.20 -3.67 -13.75
CA LEU A 8 2.81 -3.21 -15.00
C LEU A 8 1.85 -3.53 -16.16
N VAL A 9 1.16 -2.52 -16.68
CA VAL A 9 0.12 -2.72 -17.72
C VAL A 9 0.59 -2.40 -19.13
N ASN A 10 1.63 -1.58 -19.27
CA ASN A 10 2.14 -1.18 -20.58
C ASN A 10 3.67 -1.03 -20.57
N VAL A 11 4.32 -1.61 -21.56
CA VAL A 11 5.76 -1.51 -21.80
C VAL A 11 5.94 -0.96 -23.22
N PRO A 12 6.50 0.25 -23.38
CA PRO A 12 6.81 0.78 -24.71
C PRO A 12 7.69 -0.19 -25.49
N PHE A 13 7.34 -0.43 -26.75
CA PHE A 13 8.03 -1.37 -27.65
C PHE A 13 8.07 -2.84 -27.18
N GLU A 14 7.10 -3.28 -26.37
CA GLU A 14 7.03 -4.67 -25.90
C GLU A 14 7.05 -5.68 -27.05
N LYS A 15 6.31 -5.38 -28.13
CA LYS A 15 6.18 -6.29 -29.28
C LYS A 15 7.46 -6.40 -30.09
N GLU A 16 8.21 -5.33 -30.16
CA GLU A 16 9.39 -5.17 -31.01
C GLU A 16 10.67 -5.65 -30.32
N ALA A 17 10.73 -5.59 -28.99
CA ALA A 17 11.96 -5.84 -28.23
C ALA A 17 11.87 -6.93 -27.16
N PHE A 18 10.67 -7.28 -26.68
CA PHE A 18 10.49 -8.16 -25.51
C PHE A 18 9.70 -9.45 -25.81
N CYS A 19 9.26 -9.67 -27.06
CA CYS A 19 8.65 -10.91 -27.51
C CYS A 19 8.97 -11.23 -28.98
N ASP A 20 8.83 -12.50 -29.39
CA ASP A 20 9.04 -12.95 -30.78
C ASP A 20 7.72 -12.90 -31.57
N LYS A 21 6.67 -13.55 -31.08
CA LYS A 21 5.36 -13.69 -31.76
C LYS A 21 4.20 -13.20 -30.91
N LYS A 22 4.31 -13.31 -29.59
CA LYS A 22 3.29 -12.88 -28.62
C LYS A 22 3.95 -12.46 -27.31
N ALA A 23 3.39 -11.46 -26.62
CA ALA A 23 3.85 -11.09 -25.29
C ALA A 23 3.98 -12.32 -24.38
N GLY A 24 5.09 -12.40 -23.62
CA GLY A 24 5.39 -13.53 -22.73
C GLY A 24 6.21 -14.67 -23.34
N ASP A 25 6.28 -14.80 -24.68
CA ASP A 25 6.93 -15.96 -25.31
C ASP A 25 8.46 -15.99 -25.22
N CYS A 26 9.09 -14.85 -24.98
CA CYS A 26 10.53 -14.72 -24.76
C CYS A 26 10.92 -14.56 -23.28
N GLY A 27 10.04 -14.95 -22.34
CA GLY A 27 10.31 -14.95 -20.91
C GLY A 27 10.16 -13.59 -20.21
N PHE A 28 9.67 -12.58 -20.93
CA PHE A 28 9.25 -11.32 -20.32
C PHE A 28 7.74 -11.33 -20.05
N GLU A 29 7.36 -11.47 -18.79
CA GLU A 29 5.98 -11.37 -18.33
C GLU A 29 5.81 -10.12 -17.47
N LYS A 30 4.92 -9.20 -17.89
CA LYS A 30 4.69 -7.94 -17.16
C LYS A 30 4.30 -8.17 -15.69
N ALA A 31 3.63 -9.29 -15.40
CA ALA A 31 3.20 -9.68 -14.06
C ALA A 31 4.36 -9.82 -13.06
N ASP A 32 5.56 -10.15 -13.54
CA ASP A 32 6.74 -10.38 -12.68
C ASP A 32 7.46 -9.07 -12.29
N TRP A 33 7.09 -7.94 -12.91
CA TRP A 33 7.77 -6.65 -12.78
C TRP A 33 6.91 -5.58 -12.08
N GLY A 34 5.99 -6.01 -11.23
CA GLY A 34 5.30 -5.15 -10.28
C GLY A 34 6.25 -4.68 -9.16
N PRO A 35 6.06 -3.46 -8.60
CA PRO A 35 6.76 -3.06 -7.40
C PRO A 35 6.31 -3.93 -6.21
N LEU A 36 7.20 -4.11 -5.23
CA LEU A 36 6.87 -4.82 -3.99
C LEU A 36 5.64 -4.19 -3.33
N GLN A 37 4.68 -5.04 -2.95
CA GLN A 37 3.44 -4.62 -2.31
C GLN A 37 3.54 -4.77 -0.79
N ALA A 38 2.91 -3.83 -0.07
CA ALA A 38 2.69 -3.94 1.37
C ALA A 38 1.31 -4.52 1.64
N ARG A 39 1.16 -5.24 2.75
CA ARG A 39 -0.15 -5.51 3.35
C ARG A 39 -0.71 -4.18 3.87
N VAL A 40 -1.99 -3.94 3.67
CA VAL A 40 -2.67 -2.71 4.08
C VAL A 40 -3.88 -3.08 4.91
N ASP A 41 -4.02 -2.46 6.08
CA ASP A 41 -5.16 -2.61 6.98
C ASP A 41 -5.63 -1.22 7.44
N THR A 42 -6.92 -1.11 7.79
CA THR A 42 -7.49 0.13 8.33
C THR A 42 -7.98 -0.05 9.76
N TYR A 43 -7.80 0.97 10.57
CA TYR A 43 -8.37 1.05 11.91
C TYR A 43 -9.01 2.42 12.12
N LYS A 44 -10.35 2.45 12.12
CA LYS A 44 -11.19 3.62 12.39
C LYS A 44 -10.72 4.91 11.69
N GLY A 45 -10.46 4.79 10.38
CA GLY A 45 -10.03 5.90 9.51
C GLY A 45 -8.52 6.02 9.29
N LEU A 46 -7.70 5.42 10.16
CA LEU A 46 -6.25 5.35 9.96
C LEU A 46 -5.89 4.20 9.01
N VAL A 47 -4.97 4.45 8.07
CA VAL A 47 -4.43 3.44 7.16
C VAL A 47 -3.03 3.03 7.65
N PHE A 48 -2.84 1.73 7.89
CA PHE A 48 -1.56 1.14 8.26
C PHE A 48 -1.07 0.21 7.15
N ALA A 49 0.25 0.05 7.04
CA ALA A 49 0.86 -0.86 6.10
C ALA A 49 2.04 -1.62 6.72
N ASN A 50 2.23 -2.87 6.30
CA ASN A 50 3.34 -3.71 6.73
C ASN A 50 3.88 -4.55 5.55
N TRP A 51 5.20 -4.66 5.43
CA TRP A 51 5.86 -5.42 4.37
C TRP A 51 5.94 -6.93 4.67
N ASP A 52 5.97 -7.31 5.96
CA ASP A 52 6.15 -8.70 6.37
C ASP A 52 4.85 -9.48 6.22
N THR A 53 4.87 -10.54 5.41
CA THR A 53 3.71 -11.41 5.15
C THR A 53 3.35 -12.28 6.34
N GLU A 54 4.32 -12.58 7.21
CA GLU A 54 4.14 -13.47 8.36
C GLU A 54 3.82 -12.70 9.65
N ALA A 55 3.86 -11.36 9.60
CA ALA A 55 3.52 -10.53 10.75
C ALA A 55 2.04 -10.71 11.18
N PRO A 56 1.71 -10.45 12.45
CA PRO A 56 0.32 -10.47 12.94
C PRO A 56 -0.61 -9.54 12.15
N THR A 57 -1.92 -9.70 12.34
CA THR A 57 -2.89 -8.73 11.81
C THR A 57 -2.76 -7.38 12.54
N LEU A 58 -3.27 -6.30 11.95
CA LEU A 58 -3.24 -4.99 12.61
C LEU A 58 -3.91 -5.02 14.00
N ILE A 59 -5.05 -5.70 14.14
CA ILE A 59 -5.78 -5.73 15.42
C ILE A 59 -5.00 -6.50 16.50
N ASP A 60 -4.35 -7.61 16.13
CA ASP A 60 -3.51 -8.37 17.05
C ASP A 60 -2.27 -7.58 17.48
N TYR A 61 -1.67 -6.84 16.53
CA TYR A 61 -0.54 -5.95 16.82
C TYR A 61 -0.91 -4.81 17.77
N LEU A 62 -2.09 -4.18 17.59
CA LEU A 62 -2.57 -3.10 18.45
C LEU A 62 -2.98 -3.61 19.84
N SER A 63 -3.44 -4.86 19.95
CA SER A 63 -3.73 -5.50 21.23
C SER A 63 -4.64 -4.63 22.12
N ASP A 64 -4.32 -4.53 23.41
CA ASP A 64 -5.08 -3.78 24.42
C ASP A 64 -4.92 -2.26 24.31
N ALA A 65 -4.21 -1.74 23.31
CA ALA A 65 -4.08 -0.30 23.07
C ALA A 65 -5.33 0.30 22.39
N THR A 66 -6.17 -0.55 21.78
CA THR A 66 -7.33 -0.14 20.99
C THR A 66 -8.32 0.79 21.75
N PRO A 67 -8.67 0.56 23.04
CA PRO A 67 -9.58 1.47 23.75
C PRO A 67 -9.00 2.88 23.96
N TYR A 68 -7.66 3.00 24.01
CA TYR A 68 -7.00 4.30 24.15
C TYR A 68 -7.03 5.08 22.83
N MET A 69 -6.90 4.40 21.70
CA MET A 69 -7.04 5.01 20.37
C MET A 69 -8.48 5.46 20.11
N ASP A 70 -9.44 4.67 20.56
CA ASP A 70 -10.88 4.93 20.41
C ASP A 70 -11.33 6.23 21.05
N ALA A 71 -10.67 6.66 22.12
CA ALA A 71 -10.94 7.94 22.76
C ALA A 71 -10.87 9.15 21.79
N MET A 72 -10.09 9.02 20.71
CA MET A 72 -9.99 9.99 19.61
C MET A 72 -10.74 9.53 18.37
N LEU A 73 -10.56 8.27 17.96
CA LEU A 73 -10.96 7.79 16.63
C LEU A 73 -12.42 7.32 16.55
N ASP A 74 -13.07 7.01 17.69
CA ASP A 74 -14.40 6.40 17.73
C ASP A 74 -15.40 7.19 18.59
N ARG A 75 -15.26 8.51 18.61
CA ARG A 75 -16.12 9.39 19.42
C ARG A 75 -17.53 9.51 18.88
N THR A 76 -17.73 9.26 17.58
CA THR A 76 -19.00 9.38 16.88
C THR A 76 -19.08 8.35 15.78
N GLU A 77 -20.30 7.95 15.43
CA GLU A 77 -20.60 7.07 14.29
C GLU A 77 -20.17 7.63 12.92
N ALA A 78 -19.98 8.96 12.81
CA ALA A 78 -19.48 9.60 11.60
C ALA A 78 -17.97 9.42 11.40
N GLY A 79 -17.24 8.89 12.40
CA GLY A 79 -15.79 8.74 12.37
C GLY A 79 -15.05 10.07 12.46
N THR A 80 -13.86 10.13 11.86
CA THR A 80 -12.98 11.32 11.85
C THR A 80 -12.53 11.67 10.43
N GLU A 81 -12.31 12.96 10.17
CA GLU A 81 -11.73 13.45 8.92
C GLU A 81 -10.43 14.23 9.17
N VAL A 82 -9.56 14.25 8.15
CA VAL A 82 -8.33 15.04 8.17
C VAL A 82 -8.60 16.38 7.50
N ILE A 83 -8.40 17.48 8.25
CA ILE A 83 -8.39 18.82 7.67
C ILE A 83 -7.20 18.90 6.71
N SER A 84 -7.44 19.44 5.51
CA SER A 84 -6.44 19.47 4.45
C SER A 84 -5.19 20.28 4.83
N GLY A 85 -4.03 19.86 4.33
CA GLY A 85 -2.73 20.47 4.62
C GLY A 85 -1.88 19.62 5.54
N MET A 86 -0.95 18.85 4.97
CA MET A 86 0.01 18.06 5.74
C MET A 86 1.28 18.87 5.97
N GLN A 87 1.50 19.33 7.21
CA GLN A 87 2.75 19.98 7.58
C GLN A 87 3.90 18.97 7.54
N ARG A 88 5.03 19.34 6.94
CA ARG A 88 6.26 18.54 6.88
C ARG A 88 7.45 19.38 7.32
N THR A 89 8.28 18.83 8.19
CA THR A 89 9.52 19.46 8.69
C THR A 89 10.58 18.38 8.95
N VAL A 90 11.85 18.79 9.03
CA VAL A 90 12.98 17.87 9.29
C VAL A 90 13.53 18.15 10.68
N ILE A 91 13.58 17.12 11.51
CA ILE A 91 14.17 17.16 12.86
C ILE A 91 15.30 16.12 12.89
N PRO A 92 16.58 16.53 13.08
CA PRO A 92 17.72 15.61 13.06
C PRO A 92 17.90 14.88 14.40
N CYS A 93 16.97 14.00 14.74
CA CYS A 93 17.01 13.10 15.90
C CYS A 93 16.60 11.67 15.50
N ASN A 94 16.66 10.71 16.44
CA ASN A 94 16.01 9.41 16.26
C ASN A 94 14.50 9.48 16.52
#